data_AF-A0A538PHH8-F1
#
_entry.id   AF-A0A538PHH8-F1
#
_cell.length_a   1.000
_cell.length_b   1.000
_cell.length_c   1.000
_cell.angle_alpha   90.00
_cell.angle_beta   90.00
_cell.angle_gamma   90.00
#
_symmetry.space_group_name_H-M   'P 1'
#
loop_
_entity.id
_entity.type
_entity.pdbx_description
1 polymer ?
#
loop_
_entity_poly.entity_id
_entity_poly.type
_entity_poly.pdbx_seq_one_letter_code
_entity_poly.pdbx_strand_id
1 'polypeptide(L)' 'MLPSPLAFEVRVDRTGRVFDAELVQPADLDGATAACLRRWMKNWTFLPADGETRGRLEVTLPRR' A
#
# COMPACT_ATOMS: atom_id res chain seq x y z
N MET A 1 0.23 -20.24 -12.99
CA MET A 1 -0.27 -18.91 -12.55
C MET A 1 0.88 -18.18 -11.87
N LEU A 2 1.26 -16.98 -12.32
CA LEU A 2 2.21 -16.09 -11.62
C LEU A 2 1.54 -15.50 -10.36
N PRO A 3 2.28 -15.07 -9.31
CA PRO A 3 1.63 -14.38 -8.20
C PRO A 3 1.03 -13.08 -8.74
N SER A 4 -0.29 -12.88 -8.59
CA SER A 4 -0.90 -11.61 -8.97
C SER A 4 -0.44 -10.53 -7.98
N PRO A 5 0.22 -9.45 -8.45
CA PRO A 5 0.60 -8.35 -7.57
C PRO A 5 -0.66 -7.67 -7.02
N LEU A 6 -0.64 -7.33 -5.73
CA LEU A 6 -1.65 -6.49 -5.11
C LEU A 6 -1.27 -5.03 -5.35
N ALA A 7 -2.18 -4.22 -5.86
CA ALA A 7 -1.97 -2.79 -6.06
C ALA A 7 -2.73 -1.98 -5.00
N PHE A 8 -2.02 -1.05 -4.36
CA PHE A 8 -2.57 -0.07 -3.43
C PHE A 8 -2.35 1.34 -3.95
N GLU A 9 -3.35 2.19 -3.82
CA GLU A 9 -3.21 3.64 -3.94
C GLU A 9 -2.88 4.20 -2.56
N VAL A 10 -1.71 4.81 -2.45
CA VAL A 10 -1.15 5.27 -1.18
C VAL A 10 -1.01 6.78 -1.18
N ARG A 11 -1.35 7.40 -0.04
CA ARG A 11 -1.14 8.81 0.21
C ARG A 11 -0.10 8.99 1.30
N VAL A 12 0.89 9.81 0.96
CA VAL A 12 2.06 10.11 1.78
C VAL A 12 2.03 11.60 2.12
N ASP A 13 2.20 11.94 3.40
CA ASP A 13 2.27 13.32 3.83
C ASP A 13 3.64 13.95 3.48
N ARG A 14 3.77 15.26 3.71
CA ARG A 14 5.02 16.01 3.47
C ARG A 14 6.24 15.46 4.25
N THR A 15 6.00 14.71 5.32
CA THR A 15 7.07 14.10 6.15
C THR A 15 7.52 12.75 5.60
N GLY A 16 6.89 12.25 4.55
CA GLY A 16 7.17 10.94 3.97
C GLY A 16 6.40 9.80 4.64
N ARG A 17 5.43 10.08 5.53
CA ARG A 17 4.66 9.03 6.21
C ARG A 17 3.39 8.69 5.44
N VAL A 18 3.12 7.39 5.34
CA VAL A 18 1.85 6.88 4.81
C VAL A 18 0.75 7.14 5.83
N PHE A 19 -0.26 7.92 5.45
CA PHE A 19 -1.45 8.14 6.29
C PHE A 19 -2.69 7.43 5.76
N ASP A 20 -2.72 7.11 4.47
CA ASP A 20 -3.82 6.39 3.82
C ASP A 20 -3.33 5.41 2.74
N ALA A 21 -4.02 4.28 2.62
CA ALA A 21 -3.71 3.22 1.66
C ALA A 21 -4.97 2.44 1.28
N GLU A 22 -5.42 2.60 0.05
CA GLU A 22 -6.60 1.94 -0.51
C GLU A 22 -6.18 0.79 -1.41
N LEU A 23 -6.84 -0.37 -1.27
CA LEU A 23 -6.58 -1.52 -2.13
C LEU A 23 -7.34 -1.31 -3.44
N VAL A 24 -6.63 -1.35 -4.57
CA VAL A 24 -7.23 -1.19 -5.89
C VAL A 24 -7.37 -2.53 -6.59
N GLN A 25 -6.35 -3.40 -6.50
CA GLN A 25 -6.39 -4.72 -7.11
C GLN A 25 -5.58 -5.74 -6.30
N PRO A 26 -5.95 -7.03 -6.40
CA PRO A 26 -7.26 -7.50 -6.78
C PRO A 26 -8.26 -7.19 -5.65
N ALA A 27 -9.51 -6.88 -6.03
CA ALA A 27 -10.53 -6.40 -5.07
C ALA A 27 -11.09 -7.52 -4.16
N ASP A 28 -10.75 -8.77 -4.43
CA ASP A 28 -11.19 -9.98 -3.72
C ASP A 28 -10.25 -10.38 -2.56
N LEU A 29 -9.24 -9.56 -2.23
CA LEU A 29 -8.39 -9.81 -1.08
C LEU A 29 -9.21 -9.75 0.22
N ASP A 30 -9.08 -10.80 1.03
CA ASP A 30 -9.72 -10.88 2.34
C ASP A 30 -9.51 -9.61 3.17
N GLY A 31 -10.58 -9.09 3.78
CA GLY A 31 -10.57 -7.81 4.50
C GLY A 31 -9.56 -7.78 5.66
N ALA A 32 -9.30 -8.91 6.33
CA ALA A 32 -8.29 -8.99 7.39
C ALA A 32 -6.86 -8.95 6.81
N THR A 33 -6.65 -9.56 5.64
CA THR A 33 -5.36 -9.47 4.93
C THR A 33 -5.10 -8.05 4.43
N ALA A 34 -6.11 -7.41 3.82
CA ALA A 34 -6.02 -6.01 3.39
C ALA A 34 -5.73 -5.06 4.58
N ALA A 35 -6.41 -5.27 5.72
CA ALA A 35 -6.16 -4.48 6.93
C ALA A 35 -4.74 -4.68 7.49
N CYS A 36 -4.24 -5.92 7.48
CA CYS A 36 -2.87 -6.22 7.89
C CYS A 36 -1.84 -5.49 7.01
N LEU A 37 -2.02 -5.54 5.69
CA LEU A 37 -1.14 -4.84 4.74
C LEU A 37 -1.18 -3.31 4.93
N ARG A 38 -2.37 -2.72 5.10
CA ARG A 38 -2.50 -1.29 5.42
C ARG A 38 -1.76 -0.93 6.71
N ARG A 39 -1.88 -1.76 7.75
CA ARG A 39 -1.16 -1.54 9.03
C ARG A 39 0.35 -1.63 8.84
N TRP A 40 0.83 -2.59 8.04
CA TRP A 40 2.25 -2.71 7.72
C TRP A 40 2.76 -1.48 6.98
N MET A 41 2.04 -1.02 5.95
CA MET A 41 2.38 0.17 5.15
C MET A 41 2.42 1.47 5.96
N LYS A 42 1.60 1.61 7.01
CA LYS A 42 1.67 2.77 7.92
C LYS A 42 3.01 2.90 8.65
N ASN A 43 3.84 1.86 8.67
CA ASN A 43 5.20 1.92 9.22
C ASN A 43 6.26 2.28 8.17
N TRP A 44 5.87 2.44 6.90
CA TRP A 44 6.80 2.81 5.84
C TRP A 44 7.08 4.30 5.86
N THR A 45 8.31 4.65 5.50
CA THR A 45 8.76 6.03 5.39
C THR A 45 9.38 6.24 4.02
N PHE A 46 8.82 7.17 3.27
CA PHE A 46 9.31 7.62 1.98
C PHE A 46 10.16 8.87 2.15
N LEU A 47 10.80 9.31 1.07
CA LEU A 47 11.49 10.59 1.07
C LEU A 47 10.47 11.72 1.29
N PRO A 48 10.79 12.72 2.14
CA PRO A 48 9.94 13.89 2.33
C PRO A 48 9.84 14.69 1.04
N ALA A 49 8.73 15.41 0.89
CA ALA A 49 8.43 16.23 -0.28
C ALA A 49 7.77 17.55 0.16
N ASP A 50 7.71 18.52 -0.76
CA ASP A 50 7.12 19.84 -0.48
C ASP A 50 5.61 19.79 -0.17
N GLY A 51 4.93 18.67 -0.47
CA GLY A 51 3.50 18.49 -0.24
C GLY A 51 3.06 17.03 -0.11
N GLU A 52 1.75 16.81 -0.05
CA GLU A 52 1.17 15.46 -0.09
C GLU A 52 1.45 14.81 -1.45
N THR A 53 1.87 13.54 -1.41
CA THR A 53 2.14 12.75 -2.60
C THR A 53 1.19 11.56 -2.67
N ARG A 54 0.67 11.28 -3.87
CA ARG A 54 -0.15 10.11 -4.15
C ARG A 54 0.60 9.20 -5.14
N GLY A 55 0.57 7.90 -4.91
CA GLY A 55 1.20 6.94 -5.80
C GLY A 55 0.60 5.54 -5.71
N ARG A 56 0.81 4.75 -6.76
CA ARG A 56 0.46 3.34 -6.82
C ARG A 56 1.64 2.49 -6.35
N LEU A 57 1.38 1.60 -5.41
CA LEU A 57 2.35 0.62 -4.90
C LEU A 57 1.89 -0.78 -5.23
N GLU A 58 2.82 -1.60 -5.73
CA GLU A 58 2.56 -3.01 -6.01
C GLU A 58 3.27 -3.88 -4.97
N VAL A 59 2.50 -4.77 -4.34
CA VAL A 59 2.96 -5.69 -3.31
C VAL A 59 2.78 -7.12 -3.82
N THR A 60 3.89 -7.83 -3.95
CA THR A 60 3.87 -9.25 -4.29
C THR A 60 3.90 -10.07 -3.01
N LEU A 61 2.84 -10.85 -2.77
CA LEU A 61 2.82 -11.80 -1.66
C LEU A 61 3.52 -13.10 -2.08
N PRO A 62 4.34 -13.72 -1.20
CA PRO A 62 4.85 -15.06 -1.44
C PRO A 62 3.67 -16.04 -1.52
N ARG A 63 3.77 -17.02 -2.43
CA ARG A 63 2.76 -18.08 -2.51
C ARG A 63 2.80 -18.92 -1.23
N ARG A 64 1.61 -19.29 -0.75
CA ARG A 64 1.43 -20.43 0.15
C ARG A 64 1.37 -21.72 -0.65
#